data_AF-A0A661HGQ6-F1
#
_entry.id   AF-A0A661HGQ6-F1
#
_cell.length_a   1.000
_cell.length_b   1.000
_cell.length_c   1.000
_cell.angle_alpha   90.00
_cell.angle_beta   90.00
_cell.angle_gamma   90.00
#
_symmetry.space_group_name_H-M   'P 1'
#
loop_
_entity.id
_entity.type
_entity.pdbx_description
1 polymer ?
#
loop_
_entity_poly.entity_id
_entity_poly.type
_entity_poly.pdbx_seq_one_letter_code
_entity_poly.pdbx_strand_id
1 'polypeptide(L)'
;MIDLNLIPFGLSEKSNQLLDVSEVSRGKKCGCICPSCKTPLIARQGTENQWHFAHASRTVYLKTKKECDFSFFVSVRLMARQTIKNTLNIKLPENIGQVEKYLAEYQHYLKVPFNITHQRCVTISNIKIEKLFMNSPVDIFGHIDEYSFILYFTHPGREVPLEFKEPSDNKCGIVTISLDQTHDLFLKAKSSEQSYQEILYNFLENDLKSKTWIFHPRQNHCKQLANEQLQQQITGFIRNHKSINKRKYIKNYQSDSEDIPIGKISRKQSNFECINCYTNWQGLEWSVCPKCKTHLYRRFKGYVSEKT
;
A
#
# COMPACT_ATOMS: atom_id res chain seq x y z
N MET A 1 -24.30 -10.37 -8.73
CA MET A 1 -23.16 -11.07 -9.34
C MET A 1 -22.88 -10.36 -10.66
N ILE A 2 -21.66 -9.90 -10.88
CA ILE A 2 -21.27 -9.18 -12.11
C ILE A 2 -21.29 -10.19 -13.26
N ASP A 3 -22.05 -9.94 -14.33
CA ASP A 3 -22.05 -10.80 -15.52
C ASP A 3 -20.90 -10.39 -16.45
N LEU A 4 -19.73 -10.99 -16.23
CA LEU A 4 -18.51 -10.74 -17.01
C LEU A 4 -18.55 -11.31 -18.44
N ASN A 5 -19.70 -11.82 -18.88
CA ASN A 5 -19.91 -12.31 -20.24
C ASN A 5 -20.50 -11.26 -21.20
N LEU A 6 -20.87 -10.08 -20.69
CA LEU A 6 -21.34 -8.95 -21.49
C LEU A 6 -20.14 -8.16 -22.01
N ILE A 7 -19.67 -8.50 -23.20
CA ILE A 7 -18.39 -7.98 -23.72
C ILE A 7 -18.61 -6.59 -24.36
N PRO A 8 -17.86 -5.54 -23.99
CA PRO A 8 -18.00 -4.20 -24.59
C PRO A 8 -17.32 -4.07 -25.97
N PHE A 9 -16.22 -4.81 -26.19
CA PHE A 9 -15.42 -4.71 -27.41
C PHE A 9 -15.21 -6.06 -28.09
N GLY A 10 -15.57 -6.15 -29.38
CA GLY A 10 -15.41 -7.35 -30.19
C GLY A 10 -14.21 -7.23 -31.13
N LEU A 11 -13.48 -8.31 -31.38
CA LEU A 11 -12.40 -8.31 -32.37
C LEU A 11 -12.99 -8.55 -33.77
N SER A 12 -12.87 -7.59 -34.67
CA SER A 12 -13.36 -7.73 -36.04
C SER A 12 -12.48 -8.68 -36.86
N GLU A 13 -13.09 -9.69 -37.49
CA GLU A 13 -12.35 -10.60 -38.38
C GLU A 13 -11.87 -9.92 -39.66
N LYS A 14 -12.51 -8.81 -40.07
CA LYS A 14 -12.18 -8.08 -41.29
C LYS A 14 -10.98 -7.15 -41.10
N SER A 15 -10.99 -6.34 -40.03
CA SER A 15 -9.94 -5.33 -39.80
C SER A 15 -8.85 -5.81 -38.84
N ASN A 16 -9.08 -6.91 -38.12
CA ASN A 16 -8.24 -7.35 -37.01
C ASN A 16 -8.05 -6.24 -35.95
N GLN A 17 -9.09 -5.43 -35.73
CA GLN A 17 -9.15 -4.40 -34.71
C GLN A 17 -10.30 -4.69 -33.73
N LEU A 18 -10.13 -4.27 -32.49
CA LEU A 18 -11.23 -4.20 -31.52
C LEU A 18 -12.17 -3.09 -31.96
N LEU A 19 -13.47 -3.39 -31.98
CA LEU A 19 -14.53 -2.44 -32.28
C LEU A 19 -15.46 -2.32 -31.08
N ASP A 20 -15.96 -1.11 -30.86
CA ASP A 20 -17.03 -0.84 -29.92
C ASP A 20 -18.34 -1.45 -30.42
N VAL A 21 -19.19 -1.91 -29.49
CA VAL A 21 -20.51 -2.42 -29.85
C VAL A 21 -21.36 -1.38 -30.57
N SER A 22 -21.11 -0.08 -30.36
CA SER A 22 -21.79 1.01 -31.06
C SER A 22 -21.35 1.18 -32.52
N GLU A 23 -20.16 0.68 -32.90
CA GLU A 23 -19.57 0.85 -34.24
C GLU A 23 -19.95 -0.26 -35.23
N VAL A 24 -20.66 -1.29 -34.75
CA VAL A 24 -20.97 -2.48 -35.54
C VAL A 24 -22.45 -2.61 -35.85
N SER A 25 -22.76 -3.32 -36.93
CA SER A 25 -24.16 -3.66 -37.24
C SER A 25 -24.73 -4.64 -36.22
N ARG A 26 -26.00 -4.46 -35.85
CA ARG A 26 -26.74 -5.33 -34.93
C ARG A 26 -26.68 -6.81 -35.34
N GLY A 27 -26.61 -7.67 -34.32
CA GLY A 27 -26.75 -9.11 -34.47
C GLY A 27 -25.46 -9.79 -34.95
N LYS A 28 -25.61 -10.93 -35.64
CA LYS A 28 -24.49 -11.72 -36.20
C LYS A 28 -23.73 -11.02 -37.33
N LYS A 29 -24.33 -9.97 -37.92
CA LYS A 29 -23.72 -9.19 -39.01
C LYS A 29 -22.52 -8.36 -38.53
N CYS A 30 -22.31 -8.23 -37.21
CA CYS A 30 -21.16 -7.50 -36.66
C CYS A 30 -19.81 -8.08 -37.08
N GLY A 31 -19.73 -9.36 -37.47
CA GLY A 31 -18.48 -9.98 -37.94
C GLY A 31 -17.36 -9.95 -36.91
N CYS A 32 -17.71 -9.99 -35.62
CA CYS A 32 -16.77 -9.94 -34.51
C CYS A 32 -16.66 -11.28 -33.80
N ILE A 33 -15.48 -11.55 -33.26
CA ILE A 33 -15.17 -12.71 -32.41
C ILE A 33 -14.75 -12.27 -31.02
N CYS A 34 -14.92 -13.16 -30.04
CA CYS A 34 -14.47 -12.93 -28.67
C CYS A 34 -12.94 -12.84 -28.65
N PRO A 35 -12.34 -11.77 -28.09
CA PRO A 35 -10.90 -11.68 -28.03
C PRO A 35 -10.26 -12.78 -27.17
N SER A 36 -10.99 -13.32 -26.18
CA SER A 36 -10.51 -14.41 -25.32
C SER A 36 -10.57 -15.78 -26.01
N CYS A 37 -11.77 -16.27 -26.34
CA CYS A 37 -11.97 -17.65 -26.83
C CYS A 37 -12.13 -17.78 -28.34
N LYS A 38 -12.07 -16.66 -29.08
CA LYS A 38 -12.23 -16.59 -30.55
C LYS A 38 -13.58 -17.07 -31.10
N THR A 39 -14.56 -17.36 -30.24
CA THR A 39 -15.91 -17.75 -30.66
C THR A 39 -16.65 -16.54 -31.25
N PRO A 40 -17.46 -16.71 -32.32
CA PRO A 40 -18.26 -15.64 -32.90
C PRO A 40 -19.20 -14.96 -31.90
N LEU A 41 -19.32 -13.64 -32.03
CA LEU A 41 -20.16 -12.79 -31.20
C LEU A 41 -21.44 -12.36 -31.94
N ILE A 42 -22.42 -11.89 -31.16
CA ILE A 42 -23.64 -11.23 -31.61
C ILE A 42 -23.66 -9.87 -30.93
N ALA A 43 -23.73 -8.79 -31.71
CA ALA A 43 -23.95 -7.45 -31.17
C ALA A 43 -25.41 -7.30 -30.72
N ARG A 44 -25.64 -7.17 -29.41
CA ARG A 44 -26.95 -6.93 -28.81
C ARG A 44 -27.09 -5.44 -28.54
N GLN A 45 -27.78 -4.77 -29.46
CA GLN A 45 -28.14 -3.36 -29.36
C GLN A 45 -29.66 -3.26 -29.20
N GLY A 46 -30.13 -2.41 -28.29
CA GLY A 46 -31.55 -2.24 -27.99
C GLY A 46 -31.81 -1.02 -27.10
N THR A 47 -33.07 -0.75 -26.79
CA THR A 47 -33.49 0.42 -25.99
C THR A 47 -33.60 0.15 -24.50
N GLU A 48 -33.69 -1.12 -24.10
CA GLU A 48 -33.93 -1.52 -22.70
C GLU A 48 -32.66 -1.89 -21.96
N ASN A 49 -31.76 -2.62 -22.62
CA ASN A 49 -30.55 -3.18 -22.03
C ASN A 49 -29.31 -2.51 -22.62
N GLN A 50 -28.25 -2.49 -21.82
CA GLN A 50 -26.95 -2.00 -22.26
C GLN A 50 -26.44 -2.76 -23.47
N TRP A 51 -25.83 -2.02 -24.39
CA TRP A 51 -25.31 -2.62 -25.60
C TRP A 51 -24.11 -3.48 -25.25
N HIS A 52 -24.07 -4.70 -25.77
CA HIS A 52 -22.95 -5.61 -25.50
C HIS A 52 -22.84 -6.65 -26.60
N PHE A 53 -21.68 -7.27 -26.68
CA PHE A 53 -21.50 -8.50 -27.42
C PHE A 53 -21.82 -9.70 -26.54
N ALA A 54 -22.52 -10.67 -27.11
CA ALA A 54 -22.77 -11.98 -26.51
C ALA A 54 -22.26 -13.09 -27.42
N HIS A 55 -21.86 -14.23 -26.85
CA HIS A 55 -21.43 -15.38 -27.65
C HIS A 55 -22.58 -15.95 -28.49
N ALA A 56 -22.33 -16.17 -29.78
CA ALA A 56 -23.36 -16.55 -30.75
C ALA A 56 -23.87 -17.99 -30.59
N SER A 57 -22.99 -18.89 -30.15
CA SER A 57 -23.28 -20.31 -30.00
C SER A 57 -23.12 -20.72 -28.55
N ARG A 58 -24.23 -21.10 -27.90
CA ARG A 58 -24.23 -21.59 -26.52
C ARG A 58 -23.41 -22.87 -26.40
N THR A 59 -23.49 -23.78 -27.36
CA THR A 59 -22.79 -25.07 -27.35
C THR A 59 -21.28 -24.91 -27.47
N VAL A 60 -20.81 -23.98 -28.31
CA VAL A 60 -19.37 -23.69 -28.45
C VAL A 60 -18.86 -22.95 -27.22
N TYR A 61 -19.60 -21.94 -26.75
CA TYR A 61 -19.25 -21.17 -25.56
C TYR A 61 -19.18 -22.05 -24.30
N LEU A 62 -20.06 -23.03 -24.12
CA LEU A 62 -19.99 -23.94 -22.96
C LEU A 62 -18.67 -24.73 -22.91
N LYS A 63 -18.03 -24.98 -24.06
CA LYS A 63 -16.72 -25.65 -24.13
C LYS A 63 -15.57 -24.69 -23.80
N THR A 64 -15.71 -23.41 -24.13
CA THR A 64 -14.68 -22.38 -23.91
C THR A 64 -15.00 -21.46 -22.73
N LYS A 65 -15.97 -21.81 -21.88
CA LYS A 65 -16.50 -20.93 -20.83
C LYS A 65 -15.41 -20.42 -19.90
N LYS A 66 -14.49 -21.32 -19.52
CA LYS A 66 -13.36 -21.02 -18.63
C LYS A 66 -12.42 -19.95 -19.20
N GLU A 67 -12.22 -19.92 -20.51
CA GLU A 67 -11.41 -18.88 -21.18
C GLU A 67 -12.11 -17.50 -21.15
N CYS A 68 -13.42 -17.49 -20.91
CA CYS A 68 -14.25 -16.31 -20.89
C CYS A 68 -14.61 -15.80 -19.49
N ASP A 69 -14.10 -16.43 -18.41
CA ASP A 69 -14.36 -16.02 -17.02
C ASP A 69 -14.06 -14.53 -16.79
N PHE A 70 -13.08 -13.97 -17.54
CA PHE A 70 -12.71 -12.55 -17.53
C PHE A 70 -12.81 -11.90 -18.92
N SER A 71 -13.66 -12.41 -19.82
CA SER A 71 -13.76 -11.92 -21.21
C SER A 71 -14.07 -10.42 -21.31
N PHE A 72 -14.90 -9.90 -20.40
CA PHE A 72 -15.08 -8.46 -20.20
C PHE A 72 -13.73 -7.74 -20.06
N PHE A 73 -12.97 -8.02 -19.00
CA PHE A 73 -11.72 -7.31 -18.70
C PHE A 73 -10.65 -7.52 -19.77
N VAL A 74 -10.58 -8.71 -20.38
CA VAL A 74 -9.68 -8.97 -21.50
C VAL A 74 -9.99 -8.04 -22.67
N SER A 75 -11.27 -7.88 -23.04
CA SER A 75 -11.66 -6.97 -24.11
C SER A 75 -11.36 -5.50 -23.79
N VAL A 76 -11.61 -5.06 -22.56
CA VAL A 76 -11.32 -3.69 -22.10
C VAL A 76 -9.82 -3.41 -22.13
N ARG A 77 -9.02 -4.33 -21.60
CA ARG A 77 -7.56 -4.23 -21.59
C ARG A 77 -6.99 -4.18 -23.00
N LEU A 78 -7.51 -5.00 -23.92
CA LEU A 78 -7.12 -4.99 -25.33
C LEU A 78 -7.48 -3.67 -26.01
N MET A 79 -8.70 -3.17 -25.80
CA MET A 79 -9.13 -1.89 -26.34
C MET A 79 -8.28 -0.74 -25.79
N ALA A 80 -8.01 -0.70 -24.48
CA ALA A 80 -7.14 0.30 -23.87
C ALA A 80 -5.77 0.39 -24.57
N ARG A 81 -5.17 -0.77 -24.87
CA ARG A 81 -3.90 -0.83 -25.59
C ARG A 81 -3.99 -0.38 -27.05
N GLN A 82 -5.11 -0.67 -27.72
CA GLN A 82 -5.33 -0.25 -29.11
C GLN A 82 -5.56 1.26 -29.22
N THR A 83 -6.31 1.85 -28.28
CA THR A 83 -6.65 3.27 -28.30
C THR A 83 -5.45 4.16 -27.99
N ILE A 84 -4.51 3.67 -27.18
CA ILE A 84 -3.31 4.42 -26.79
C ILE A 84 -2.30 4.40 -27.93
N LYS A 85 -1.99 5.60 -28.44
CA LYS A 85 -1.05 5.81 -29.56
C LYS A 85 0.37 6.04 -29.02
N ASN A 86 1.16 6.88 -29.70
CA ASN A 86 2.55 7.16 -29.35
C ASN A 86 2.70 7.98 -28.05
N THR A 87 1.65 8.70 -27.65
CA THR A 87 1.63 9.55 -26.46
C THR A 87 0.35 9.36 -25.67
N LEU A 88 0.41 9.53 -24.34
CA LEU A 88 -0.75 9.51 -23.45
C LEU A 88 -0.62 10.61 -22.39
N ASN A 89 -1.63 11.47 -22.29
CA ASN A 89 -1.75 12.41 -21.19
C ASN A 89 -2.50 11.74 -20.04
N ILE A 90 -1.91 11.72 -18.85
CA ILE A 90 -2.47 10.96 -17.72
C ILE A 90 -2.36 11.76 -16.42
N LYS A 91 -3.44 11.75 -15.64
CA LYS A 91 -3.47 12.20 -14.25
C LYS A 91 -2.93 11.09 -13.37
N LEU A 92 -1.88 11.39 -12.61
CA LEU A 92 -1.29 10.48 -11.64
C LEU A 92 -1.62 10.94 -10.22
N PRO A 93 -1.97 10.00 -9.32
CA PRO A 93 -2.32 10.33 -7.94
C PRO A 93 -1.09 10.78 -7.15
N GLU A 94 -1.35 11.46 -6.04
CA GLU A 94 -0.35 11.67 -5.00
C GLU A 94 0.13 10.32 -4.44
N ASN A 95 1.41 10.26 -4.05
CA ASN A 95 2.00 9.11 -3.40
C ASN A 95 2.66 9.55 -2.09
N ILE A 96 2.18 9.00 -0.98
CA ILE A 96 2.65 9.27 0.37
C ILE A 96 3.12 7.95 0.98
N GLY A 97 4.34 7.94 1.47
CA GLY A 97 4.87 6.84 2.27
C GLY A 97 4.82 7.13 3.76
N GLN A 98 5.04 6.11 4.57
CA GLN A 98 5.20 6.25 6.01
C GLN A 98 6.31 5.31 6.49
N VAL A 99 7.17 5.82 7.37
CA VAL A 99 8.04 4.98 8.20
C VAL A 99 7.53 5.03 9.64
N GLU A 100 7.66 3.94 10.36
CA GLU A 100 7.22 3.87 11.74
C GLU A 100 8.10 2.96 12.59
N LYS A 101 8.10 3.23 13.90
CA LYS A 101 8.82 2.41 14.88
C LYS A 101 7.98 2.26 16.15
N TYR A 102 7.79 1.01 16.56
CA TYR A 102 7.26 0.68 17.89
C TYR A 102 8.37 0.73 18.94
N LEU A 103 8.15 1.49 20.00
CA LEU A 103 9.01 1.60 21.16
C LEU A 103 8.39 0.80 22.31
N ALA A 104 8.78 -0.48 22.43
CA ALA A 104 8.17 -1.43 23.36
C ALA A 104 8.21 -0.98 24.83
N GLU A 105 9.32 -0.39 25.28
CA GLU A 105 9.50 0.13 26.65
C GLU A 105 8.44 1.20 27.01
N TYR A 106 7.95 1.94 26.01
CA TYR A 106 6.99 3.02 26.19
C TYR A 106 5.60 2.68 25.63
N GLN A 107 5.43 1.46 25.10
CA GLN A 107 4.24 1.02 24.38
C GLN A 107 3.73 2.04 23.35
N HIS A 108 4.65 2.70 22.64
CA HIS A 108 4.34 3.86 21.81
C HIS A 108 4.81 3.67 20.36
N TYR A 109 4.02 4.15 19.39
CA TYR A 109 4.40 4.20 17.98
C TYR A 109 4.78 5.61 17.58
N LEU A 110 5.96 5.76 16.97
CA LEU A 110 6.32 6.96 16.23
C LEU A 110 6.15 6.71 14.74
N LYS A 111 5.48 7.64 14.05
CA LYS A 111 5.15 7.56 12.63
C LYS A 111 5.60 8.84 11.94
N VAL A 112 6.30 8.72 10.83
CA VAL A 112 6.73 9.85 9.99
C VAL A 112 6.19 9.62 8.57
N PRO A 113 5.12 10.34 8.18
CA PRO A 113 4.68 10.34 6.80
C PRO A 113 5.65 11.18 5.95
N PHE A 114 5.79 10.84 4.67
CA PHE A 114 6.62 11.57 3.72
C PHE A 114 5.98 11.58 2.32
N ASN A 115 6.07 12.71 1.64
CA ASN A 115 5.54 12.86 0.29
C ASN A 115 6.58 12.39 -0.73
N ILE A 116 6.22 11.43 -1.58
CA ILE A 116 7.06 10.95 -2.67
C ILE A 116 6.82 11.79 -3.91
N THR A 117 5.55 12.05 -4.22
CA THR A 117 5.10 12.91 -5.31
C THR A 117 3.69 13.43 -5.04
N HIS A 118 3.43 14.69 -5.37
CA HIS A 118 2.06 15.22 -5.47
C HIS A 118 1.33 14.71 -6.72
N GLN A 119 0.00 14.78 -6.68
CA GLN A 119 -0.86 14.55 -7.83
C GLN A 119 -0.48 15.51 -8.97
N ARG A 120 -0.41 15.00 -10.20
CA ARG A 120 -0.03 15.80 -11.38
C ARG A 120 -0.51 15.18 -12.67
N CYS A 121 -0.65 16.01 -13.71
CA CYS A 121 -0.79 15.54 -15.09
C CYS A 121 0.60 15.39 -15.71
N VAL A 122 0.83 14.30 -16.42
CA VAL A 122 2.07 14.05 -17.16
C VAL A 122 1.76 13.53 -18.55
N THR A 123 2.72 13.64 -19.46
CA THR A 123 2.65 13.03 -20.79
C THR A 123 3.65 11.88 -20.85
N ILE A 124 3.15 10.68 -21.11
CA ILE A 124 3.97 9.52 -21.44
C ILE A 124 4.24 9.56 -22.93
N SER A 125 5.51 9.49 -23.32
CA SER A 125 5.96 9.52 -24.72
C SER A 125 6.63 8.20 -25.13
N ASN A 126 6.86 8.02 -26.43
CA ASN A 126 7.55 6.87 -27.02
C ASN A 126 6.93 5.53 -26.56
N ILE A 127 5.60 5.47 -26.58
CA ILE A 127 4.84 4.33 -26.06
C ILE A 127 5.05 3.09 -26.92
N LYS A 128 5.31 1.98 -26.23
CA LYS A 128 5.37 0.62 -26.75
C LYS A 128 4.36 -0.23 -25.99
N ILE A 129 3.48 -0.90 -26.72
CA ILE A 129 2.45 -1.78 -26.19
C ILE A 129 3.03 -3.20 -26.03
N GLU A 130 2.61 -3.93 -24.99
CA GLU A 130 3.00 -5.33 -24.74
C GLU A 130 4.52 -5.58 -24.66
N LYS A 131 5.31 -4.57 -24.28
CA LYS A 131 6.75 -4.73 -24.11
C LYS A 131 7.05 -5.62 -22.89
N LEU A 132 8.06 -6.47 -22.99
CA LEU A 132 8.62 -7.15 -21.81
C LEU A 132 9.36 -6.16 -20.91
N PHE A 133 9.03 -6.21 -19.62
CA PHE A 133 9.71 -5.50 -18.54
C PHE A 133 9.81 -6.43 -17.34
N MET A 134 11.04 -6.68 -16.86
CA MET A 134 11.31 -7.63 -15.77
C MET A 134 10.65 -9.01 -16.00
N ASN A 135 10.80 -9.55 -17.21
CA ASN A 135 10.19 -10.82 -17.67
C ASN A 135 8.66 -10.86 -17.70
N SER A 136 7.98 -9.74 -17.42
CA SER A 136 6.53 -9.62 -17.47
C SER A 136 6.10 -8.73 -18.65
N PRO A 137 5.10 -9.15 -19.45
CA PRO A 137 4.53 -8.30 -20.50
C PRO A 137 3.69 -7.21 -19.85
N VAL A 138 4.14 -5.96 -19.98
CA VAL A 138 3.42 -4.78 -19.49
C VAL A 138 2.50 -4.22 -20.56
N ASP A 139 1.44 -3.55 -20.14
CA ASP A 139 0.45 -3.03 -21.10
C ASP A 139 1.01 -1.86 -21.89
N ILE A 140 1.73 -0.96 -21.21
CA ILE A 140 2.35 0.22 -21.79
C ILE A 140 3.73 0.40 -21.18
N PHE A 141 4.72 0.58 -22.05
CA PHE A 141 6.06 1.04 -21.71
C PHE A 141 6.33 2.33 -22.47
N GLY A 142 6.63 3.42 -21.78
CA GLY A 142 6.98 4.70 -22.39
C GLY A 142 7.99 5.45 -21.54
N HIS A 143 8.05 6.77 -21.70
CA HIS A 143 8.98 7.63 -21.00
C HIS A 143 8.30 8.91 -20.50
N ILE A 144 8.72 9.36 -19.32
CA ILE A 144 8.48 10.70 -18.81
C ILE A 144 9.86 11.31 -18.58
N ASP A 145 10.18 12.35 -19.34
CA ASP A 145 11.55 12.87 -19.46
C ASP A 145 12.53 11.71 -19.76
N GLU A 146 13.52 11.52 -18.89
CA GLU A 146 14.57 10.51 -19.00
C GLU A 146 14.26 9.21 -18.22
N TYR A 147 13.09 9.15 -17.58
CA TYR A 147 12.66 7.99 -16.80
C TYR A 147 11.79 7.04 -17.63
N SER A 148 12.06 5.74 -17.53
CA SER A 148 11.15 4.72 -18.05
C SER A 148 9.84 4.77 -17.27
N PHE A 149 8.70 4.66 -17.96
CA PHE A 149 7.39 4.70 -17.32
C PHE A 149 6.52 3.53 -17.77
N ILE A 150 6.03 2.78 -16.80
CA ILE A 150 5.30 1.54 -17.01
C ILE A 150 3.88 1.71 -16.50
N LEU A 151 2.90 1.42 -17.37
CA LEU A 151 1.51 1.20 -16.95
C LEU A 151 1.17 -0.29 -17.04
N TYR A 152 0.55 -0.79 -15.98
CA TYR A 152 0.09 -2.17 -15.89
C TYR A 152 -1.41 -2.22 -15.53
N PHE A 153 -2.21 -2.83 -16.38
CA PHE A 153 -3.65 -2.96 -16.19
C PHE A 153 -3.95 -4.19 -15.34
N THR A 154 -4.66 -3.98 -14.24
CA THR A 154 -5.06 -5.03 -13.29
C THR A 154 -6.56 -5.28 -13.39
N HIS A 155 -6.97 -6.51 -13.07
CA HIS A 155 -8.35 -6.94 -12.91
C HIS A 155 -8.38 -8.18 -12.01
N PRO A 156 -9.54 -8.75 -11.62
CA PRO A 156 -9.58 -9.83 -10.64
C PRO A 156 -8.90 -11.15 -11.08
N GLY A 157 -8.54 -11.26 -12.36
CA GLY A 157 -7.80 -12.39 -12.93
C GLY A 157 -6.36 -12.06 -13.33
N ARG A 158 -5.85 -10.87 -12.98
CA ARG A 158 -4.52 -10.39 -13.33
C ARG A 158 -3.98 -9.48 -12.22
N GLU A 159 -3.21 -10.08 -11.34
CA GLU A 159 -2.52 -9.39 -10.25
C GLU A 159 -1.22 -8.71 -10.73
N VAL A 160 -0.66 -7.88 -9.84
CA VAL A 160 0.60 -7.18 -10.06
C VAL A 160 1.76 -8.15 -9.82
N PRO A 161 2.71 -8.30 -10.78
CA PRO A 161 3.94 -9.06 -10.56
C PRO A 161 4.72 -8.56 -9.35
N LEU A 162 5.23 -9.47 -8.52
CA LEU A 162 5.93 -9.13 -7.28
C LEU A 162 7.22 -8.34 -7.54
N GLU A 163 7.86 -8.62 -8.66
CA GLU A 163 9.10 -8.01 -9.13
C GLU A 163 8.95 -6.49 -9.31
N PHE A 164 7.73 -6.00 -9.58
CA PHE A 164 7.50 -4.57 -9.80
C PHE A 164 7.64 -3.73 -8.51
N LYS A 165 7.55 -4.36 -7.33
CA LYS A 165 7.71 -3.65 -6.05
C LYS A 165 9.16 -3.21 -5.81
N GLU A 166 10.11 -3.95 -6.39
CA GLU A 166 11.54 -3.74 -6.22
C GLU A 166 12.25 -3.88 -7.58
N PRO A 167 12.06 -2.91 -8.49
CA PRO A 167 12.66 -2.97 -9.81
C PRO A 167 14.19 -2.87 -9.73
N SER A 168 14.88 -3.59 -10.61
CA SER A 168 16.35 -3.57 -10.70
C SER A 168 16.88 -2.21 -11.17
N ASP A 169 16.12 -1.50 -12.00
CA ASP A 169 16.40 -0.13 -12.42
C ASP A 169 15.53 0.85 -11.61
N ASN A 170 16.18 1.73 -10.86
CA ASN A 170 15.51 2.75 -10.06
C ASN A 170 15.13 4.01 -10.84
N LYS A 171 15.53 4.12 -12.12
CA LYS A 171 15.11 5.17 -13.05
C LYS A 171 13.81 4.81 -13.78
N CYS A 172 12.87 4.21 -13.07
CA CYS A 172 11.55 3.92 -13.61
C CYS A 172 10.40 4.32 -12.67
N GLY A 173 9.26 4.65 -13.25
CA GLY A 173 7.98 4.77 -12.55
C GLY A 173 7.04 3.64 -12.97
N ILE A 174 6.40 2.99 -12.01
CA ILE A 174 5.45 1.90 -12.27
C ILE A 174 4.12 2.27 -11.62
N VAL A 175 3.09 2.39 -12.44
CA VAL A 175 1.71 2.66 -12.01
C VAL A 175 0.79 1.57 -12.53
N THR A 176 -0.06 1.06 -11.64
CA THR A 176 -1.15 0.17 -12.04
C THR A 176 -2.42 0.96 -12.28
N ILE A 177 -3.24 0.52 -13.23
CA ILE A 177 -4.62 0.99 -13.40
C ILE A 177 -5.54 -0.22 -13.18
N SER A 178 -6.38 -0.18 -12.15
CA SER A 178 -7.42 -1.19 -11.93
C SER A 178 -8.58 -0.96 -12.90
N LEU A 179 -8.89 -1.99 -13.68
CA LEU A 179 -10.02 -1.97 -14.60
C LEU A 179 -11.32 -2.40 -13.92
N ASP A 180 -11.31 -2.75 -12.63
CA ASP A 180 -12.45 -3.36 -11.92
C ASP A 180 -13.74 -2.53 -12.04
N GLN A 181 -13.61 -1.20 -11.99
CA GLN A 181 -14.74 -0.28 -12.03
C GLN A 181 -15.27 -0.03 -13.46
N THR A 182 -14.57 -0.48 -14.50
CA THR A 182 -14.98 -0.23 -15.90
C THR A 182 -16.31 -0.89 -16.24
N HIS A 183 -16.64 -2.01 -15.60
CA HIS A 183 -17.95 -2.64 -15.76
C HIS A 183 -19.08 -1.71 -15.32
N ASP A 184 -18.98 -1.16 -14.10
CA ASP A 184 -19.99 -0.26 -13.57
C ASP A 184 -20.04 1.08 -14.33
N LEU A 185 -18.91 1.53 -14.87
CA LEU A 185 -18.83 2.70 -15.74
C LEU A 185 -19.63 2.49 -17.03
N PHE A 186 -19.44 1.35 -17.71
CA PHE A 186 -20.18 1.04 -18.95
C PHE A 186 -21.65 0.75 -18.69
N LEU A 187 -22.00 0.15 -17.55
CA LEU A 187 -23.41 -0.04 -17.17
C LEU A 187 -24.16 1.26 -16.94
N LYS A 188 -23.48 2.31 -16.48
CA LYS A 188 -24.07 3.64 -16.23
C LYS A 188 -24.10 4.52 -17.47
N ALA A 189 -23.34 4.16 -18.50
CA ALA A 189 -23.33 4.91 -19.75
C ALA A 189 -24.72 4.86 -20.40
N LYS A 190 -25.27 6.01 -20.76
CA LYS A 190 -26.47 6.02 -21.59
C LYS A 190 -26.05 5.69 -23.03
N SER A 191 -26.70 4.70 -23.64
CA SER A 191 -26.35 4.13 -24.95
C SER A 191 -26.36 5.13 -26.13
N SER A 192 -26.72 6.40 -25.92
CA SER A 192 -26.86 7.44 -26.95
C SER A 192 -25.91 8.63 -26.81
N GLU A 193 -25.12 8.75 -25.73
CA GLU A 193 -24.34 9.96 -25.45
C GLU A 193 -22.84 9.80 -25.70
N GLN A 194 -22.25 8.62 -25.40
CA GLN A 194 -20.82 8.35 -25.57
C GLN A 194 -20.57 6.86 -25.86
N SER A 195 -19.56 6.57 -26.68
CA SER A 195 -19.07 5.21 -26.91
C SER A 195 -18.33 4.68 -25.68
N TYR A 196 -18.27 3.35 -25.49
CA TYR A 196 -17.44 2.76 -24.43
C TYR A 196 -15.95 3.04 -24.65
N GLN A 197 -15.51 3.19 -25.90
CA GLN A 197 -14.16 3.61 -26.22
C GLN A 197 -13.82 4.99 -25.64
N GLU A 198 -14.70 5.98 -25.80
CA GLU A 198 -14.51 7.33 -25.24
C GLU A 198 -14.51 7.31 -23.71
N ILE A 199 -15.43 6.56 -23.11
CA ILE A 199 -15.52 6.39 -21.65
C ILE A 199 -14.23 5.75 -21.11
N LEU A 200 -13.74 4.71 -21.77
CA LEU A 200 -12.50 4.04 -21.40
C LEU A 200 -11.30 4.98 -21.52
N TYR A 201 -11.20 5.74 -22.62
CA TYR A 201 -10.09 6.66 -22.81
C TYR A 201 -10.09 7.74 -21.71
N ASN A 202 -11.24 8.36 -21.44
CA ASN A 202 -11.38 9.32 -20.36
C ASN A 202 -11.06 8.72 -18.98
N PHE A 203 -11.46 7.47 -18.72
CA PHE A 203 -11.12 6.75 -17.50
C PHE A 203 -9.61 6.58 -17.33
N LEU A 204 -8.93 6.11 -18.38
CA LEU A 204 -7.47 5.90 -18.39
C LEU A 204 -6.73 7.22 -18.15
N GLU A 205 -7.16 8.32 -18.77
CA GLU A 205 -6.53 9.63 -18.57
C GLU A 205 -6.81 10.22 -17.19
N ASN A 206 -8.07 10.20 -16.73
CA ASN A 206 -8.53 11.10 -15.68
C ASN A 206 -8.85 10.45 -14.33
N ASP A 207 -9.20 9.17 -14.30
CA ASP A 207 -9.69 8.55 -13.06
C ASP A 207 -8.53 8.25 -12.09
N LEU A 208 -8.41 9.02 -11.02
CA LEU A 208 -7.33 8.86 -10.04
C LEU A 208 -7.51 7.64 -9.14
N LYS A 209 -8.76 7.21 -8.90
CA LYS A 209 -9.09 6.14 -7.96
C LYS A 209 -8.64 4.76 -8.44
N SER A 210 -8.63 4.55 -9.76
CA SER A 210 -8.12 3.33 -10.38
C SER A 210 -6.60 3.25 -10.41
N LYS A 211 -5.89 4.36 -10.17
CA LYS A 211 -4.44 4.44 -10.34
C LYS A 211 -3.72 4.23 -9.02
N THR A 212 -2.66 3.44 -9.03
CA THR A 212 -1.84 3.21 -7.83
C THR A 212 -0.37 3.13 -8.20
N TRP A 213 0.48 3.83 -7.45
CA TRP A 213 1.93 3.72 -7.60
C TRP A 213 2.41 2.41 -7.00
N ILE A 214 3.11 1.60 -7.80
CA ILE A 214 3.84 0.43 -7.32
C ILE A 214 5.28 0.79 -6.98
N PHE A 215 5.88 1.63 -7.83
CA PHE A 215 7.23 2.14 -7.62
C PHE A 215 7.37 3.54 -8.21
N HIS A 216 8.07 4.42 -7.50
CA HIS A 216 8.40 5.76 -7.95
C HIS A 216 9.91 6.02 -7.81
N PRO A 217 10.60 6.66 -8.77
CA PRO A 217 12.06 6.84 -8.73
C PRO A 217 12.57 7.50 -7.43
N ARG A 218 11.80 8.44 -6.90
CA ARG A 218 12.09 9.16 -5.64
C ARG A 218 11.81 8.37 -4.35
N GLN A 219 11.14 7.21 -4.42
CA GLN A 219 10.61 6.52 -3.24
C GLN A 219 11.69 6.16 -2.22
N ASN A 220 12.80 5.58 -2.68
CA ASN A 220 13.90 5.17 -1.80
C ASN A 220 14.55 6.37 -1.11
N HIS A 221 14.81 7.44 -1.85
CA HIS A 221 15.40 8.66 -1.31
C HIS A 221 14.48 9.32 -0.27
N CYS A 222 13.18 9.48 -0.58
CA CYS A 222 12.22 10.04 0.36
C CYS A 222 12.08 9.18 1.63
N LYS A 223 12.08 7.85 1.48
CA LYS A 223 12.04 6.90 2.61
C LYS A 223 13.29 7.00 3.49
N GLN A 224 14.46 7.22 2.90
CA GLN A 224 15.70 7.41 3.66
C GLN A 224 15.62 8.68 4.53
N LEU A 225 15.26 9.82 3.94
CA LEU A 225 15.10 11.08 4.69
C LEU A 225 14.06 10.96 5.83
N ALA A 226 12.95 10.26 5.57
CA ALA A 226 11.94 10.01 6.59
C ALA A 226 12.47 9.13 7.73
N ASN A 227 13.33 8.15 7.44
CA ASN A 227 13.97 7.33 8.47
C ASN A 227 14.93 8.16 9.33
N GLU A 228 15.73 9.05 8.74
CA GLU A 228 16.62 9.95 9.47
C GLU A 228 15.82 10.85 10.43
N GLN A 229 14.69 11.41 9.95
CA GLN A 229 13.76 12.18 10.78
C GLN A 229 13.15 11.32 11.90
N LEU A 230 12.74 10.09 11.61
CA LEU A 230 12.20 9.16 12.61
C LEU A 230 13.24 8.86 13.71
N GLN A 231 14.51 8.67 13.37
CA GLN A 231 15.58 8.45 14.36
C GLN A 231 15.78 9.68 15.27
N GLN A 232 15.69 10.88 14.71
CA GLN A 232 15.73 12.11 15.50
C GLN A 232 14.53 12.21 16.46
N GLN A 233 13.33 11.86 16.01
CA GLN A 233 12.13 11.84 16.85
C GLN A 233 12.22 10.80 17.97
N ILE A 234 12.71 9.59 17.68
CA ILE A 234 12.94 8.54 18.68
C ILE A 234 13.90 9.05 19.75
N THR A 235 15.02 9.64 19.34
CA THR A 235 16.04 10.17 20.26
C THR A 235 15.46 11.28 21.15
N GLY A 236 14.69 12.21 20.56
CA GLY A 236 14.01 13.28 21.29
C GLY A 236 12.97 12.75 22.28
N PHE A 237 12.17 11.77 21.87
CA PHE A 237 11.14 11.13 22.69
C PHE A 237 11.73 10.46 23.93
N ILE A 238 12.76 9.62 23.75
CA ILE A 238 13.45 8.91 24.85
C ILE A 238 14.07 9.93 25.81
N ARG A 239 14.72 10.98 25.30
CA ARG A 239 15.32 12.04 26.13
C ARG A 239 14.27 12.75 26.98
N ASN A 240 13.14 13.11 26.39
CA ASN A 240 12.05 13.79 27.08
C ASN A 240 11.46 12.90 28.19
N HIS A 241 11.20 11.61 27.92
CA HIS A 241 10.70 10.68 28.94
C HIS A 241 11.68 10.48 30.10
N LYS A 242 12.98 10.36 29.84
CA LYS A 242 14.02 10.31 30.89
C LYS A 242 14.02 11.60 31.74
N SER A 243 13.85 12.76 31.11
CA SER A 243 13.80 14.05 31.80
C SER A 243 12.53 14.22 32.66
N ILE A 244 11.37 13.74 32.19
CA ILE A 244 10.09 13.77 32.92
C ILE A 244 10.18 12.87 34.15
N ASN A 245 10.73 11.66 34.01
CA ASN A 245 10.94 10.76 35.14
C ASN A 245 11.88 11.37 36.18
N LYS A 246 12.96 12.06 35.73
CA LYS A 246 13.85 12.80 36.63
C LYS A 246 13.14 13.97 37.34
N ARG A 247 12.27 14.72 36.64
CA ARG A 247 11.50 15.82 37.25
C ARG A 247 10.44 15.33 38.22
N LYS A 248 9.72 14.24 37.93
CA LYS A 248 8.77 13.61 38.86
C LYS A 248 9.47 13.15 40.14
N TYR A 249 10.66 12.58 40.01
CA TYR A 249 11.50 12.20 41.15
C TYR A 249 11.89 13.41 42.02
N ILE A 250 12.28 14.54 41.41
CA ILE A 250 12.64 15.76 42.14
C ILE A 250 11.40 16.46 42.75
N LYS A 251 10.26 16.47 42.05
CA LYS A 251 9.05 17.15 42.52
C LYS A 251 8.41 16.44 43.71
N ASN A 252 8.44 15.11 43.75
CA ASN A 252 8.05 14.32 44.93
C ASN A 252 8.98 14.56 46.13
N TYR A 253 10.21 15.03 45.90
CA TYR A 253 11.14 15.45 46.96
C TYR A 253 10.90 16.89 47.46
N GLN A 254 10.12 17.70 46.73
CA GLN A 254 9.86 19.12 47.05
C GLN A 254 8.42 19.39 47.52
N SER A 255 7.51 18.40 47.46
CA SER A 255 6.13 18.55 47.95
C SER A 255 5.93 18.18 49.42
N ASP A 256 6.94 17.65 50.10
CA ASP A 256 6.89 17.29 51.53
C ASP A 256 7.61 18.34 52.39
N SER A 257 7.31 19.62 52.16
CA SER A 257 7.71 20.71 53.06
C SER A 257 6.47 21.38 53.64
N GLU A 258 5.79 20.68 54.54
CA GLU A 258 5.05 21.28 55.65
C GLU A 258 5.63 20.70 56.94
N ASP A 259 5.89 21.59 57.89
CA ASP A 259 6.75 21.38 59.06
C ASP A 259 6.37 20.16 59.92
N ILE A 260 7.33 19.24 60.10
CA ILE A 260 7.25 18.15 61.09
C ILE A 260 8.36 18.35 62.12
N PRO A 261 8.09 18.29 63.44
CA PRO A 261 9.06 18.60 64.48
C PRO A 261 10.29 17.70 64.43
N ILE A 262 11.44 18.28 64.82
CA ILE A 262 12.72 17.60 65.01
C ILE A 262 12.55 16.46 66.04
N GLY A 263 12.25 15.26 65.56
CA GLY A 263 12.24 14.01 66.33
C GLY A 263 13.45 13.16 65.99
N LYS A 264 14.30 12.88 66.98
CA LYS A 264 15.52 12.05 66.86
C LYS A 264 15.23 10.70 66.18
N ILE A 265 15.70 10.48 64.96
CA ILE A 265 15.70 9.15 64.32
C ILE A 265 16.82 8.32 64.96
N SER A 266 16.45 7.32 65.77
CA SER A 266 17.40 6.36 66.32
C SER A 266 18.00 5.49 65.20
N ARG A 267 19.31 5.59 64.98
CA ARG A 267 20.07 4.82 63.97
C ARG A 267 20.40 3.41 64.49
N LYS A 268 19.41 2.52 64.61
CA LYS A 268 19.70 1.11 64.90
C LYS A 268 20.27 0.42 63.66
N GLN A 269 21.49 -0.11 63.77
CA GLN A 269 22.10 -0.93 62.71
C GLN A 269 21.50 -2.33 62.71
N SER A 270 21.40 -2.93 61.53
CA SER A 270 20.81 -4.24 61.30
C SER A 270 21.76 -5.14 60.51
N ASN A 271 21.67 -6.45 60.76
CA ASN A 271 22.38 -7.48 60.01
C ASN A 271 21.53 -7.92 58.80
N PHE A 272 22.17 -8.02 57.64
CA PHE A 272 21.56 -8.49 56.39
C PHE A 272 22.40 -9.59 55.73
N GLU A 273 21.74 -10.45 54.96
CA GLU A 273 22.37 -11.46 54.09
C GLU A 273 21.88 -11.31 52.65
N CYS A 274 22.77 -11.43 51.67
CA CYS A 274 22.36 -11.43 50.27
C CYS A 274 21.90 -12.84 49.87
N ILE A 275 20.67 -12.97 49.37
CA ILE A 275 20.14 -14.27 48.92
C ILE A 275 20.86 -14.75 47.65
N ASN A 276 21.45 -13.84 46.86
CA ASN A 276 22.11 -14.17 45.60
C ASN A 276 23.60 -14.56 45.77
N CYS A 277 24.33 -13.92 46.67
CA CYS A 277 25.77 -14.18 46.86
C CYS A 277 26.17 -14.56 48.29
N TYR A 278 25.19 -14.74 49.17
CA TYR A 278 25.31 -15.18 50.58
C TYR A 278 26.23 -14.30 51.45
N THR A 279 26.56 -13.11 51.00
CA THR A 279 27.39 -12.16 51.75
C THR A 279 26.56 -11.54 52.87
N ASN A 280 27.11 -11.55 54.09
CA ASN A 280 26.50 -10.91 55.26
C ASN A 280 27.12 -9.51 55.46
N TRP A 281 26.31 -8.51 55.83
CA TRP A 281 26.80 -7.17 56.16
C TRP A 281 25.91 -6.46 57.18
N GLN A 282 26.48 -5.45 57.83
CA GLN A 282 25.79 -4.56 58.76
C GLN A 282 25.51 -3.21 58.10
N GLY A 283 24.32 -2.68 58.31
CA GLY A 283 23.98 -1.36 57.81
C GLY A 283 22.62 -0.90 58.27
N LEU A 284 22.26 0.32 57.84
CA LEU A 284 20.91 0.81 58.02
C LEU A 284 19.94 0.07 57.10
N GLU A 285 18.66 0.28 57.32
CA GLU A 285 17.58 -0.31 56.54
C GLU A 285 17.70 -0.03 55.03
N TRP A 286 18.49 0.95 54.60
CA TRP A 286 18.69 1.29 53.18
C TRP A 286 19.98 0.70 52.57
N SER A 287 20.75 -0.08 53.33
CA SER A 287 22.03 -0.62 52.87
C SER A 287 21.86 -1.72 51.81
N VAL A 288 22.64 -1.61 50.73
CA VAL A 288 22.69 -2.58 49.62
C VAL A 288 23.78 -3.64 49.87
N CYS A 289 23.65 -4.81 49.25
CA CYS A 289 24.71 -5.81 49.30
C CYS A 289 26.01 -5.22 48.75
N PRO A 290 27.14 -5.24 49.48
CA PRO A 290 28.39 -4.63 49.02
C PRO A 290 28.99 -5.33 47.79
N LYS A 291 28.65 -6.62 47.59
CA LYS A 291 29.16 -7.42 46.47
C LYS A 291 28.29 -7.30 45.21
N CYS A 292 26.96 -7.40 45.35
CA CYS A 292 26.04 -7.33 44.21
C CYS A 292 25.52 -5.91 43.91
N LYS A 293 25.80 -4.94 44.78
CA LYS A 293 25.36 -3.53 44.69
C LYS A 293 23.85 -3.36 44.45
N THR A 294 23.06 -4.31 44.95
CA THR A 294 21.60 -4.31 44.86
C THR A 294 20.98 -4.63 46.22
N HIS A 295 19.82 -4.05 46.51
CA HIS A 295 19.01 -4.33 47.69
C HIS A 295 17.88 -5.34 47.43
N LEU A 296 17.63 -5.69 46.16
CA LEU A 296 16.48 -6.51 45.75
C LEU A 296 16.52 -7.95 46.30
N TYR A 297 17.70 -8.46 46.62
CA TYR A 297 17.92 -9.84 47.06
C TYR A 297 18.61 -9.88 48.43
N ARG A 298 18.01 -9.23 49.44
CA ARG A 298 18.52 -9.27 50.82
C ARG A 298 17.50 -9.86 51.78
N ARG A 299 18.00 -10.54 52.81
CA ARG A 299 17.24 -11.07 53.93
C ARG A 299 17.70 -10.37 55.21
N PHE A 300 16.74 -9.82 55.98
CA PHE A 300 17.01 -9.25 57.29
C PHE A 300 17.27 -10.37 58.30
N LYS A 301 18.36 -10.25 59.09
CA LYS A 301 18.78 -11.24 60.09
C LYS A 301 18.65 -10.76 61.54
N GLY A 302 18.15 -9.55 61.77
CA GLY A 302 17.98 -8.99 63.11
C GLY A 302 18.77 -7.70 63.31
N TYR A 303 18.44 -6.98 64.38
CA TYR A 303 19.21 -5.80 64.81
C TYR A 303 20.55 -6.21 65.42
N VAL A 304 21.56 -5.35 65.32
CA VAL A 304 22.83 -5.53 66.02
C VAL A 304 22.55 -5.37 67.51
N SER A 305 22.86 -6.38 68.33
CA SER A 305 22.74 -6.29 69.77
C SER A 305 23.81 -5.34 70.31
N GLU A 306 23.38 -4.27 70.98
CA GLU A 306 24.28 -3.42 71.77
C GLU A 306 24.76 -4.26 72.97
N LYS A 307 26.03 -4.69 72.94
CA LYS A 307 26.69 -5.14 74.17
C LYS A 307 26.90 -3.89 75.02
N THR A 308 26.15 -3.80 76.12
CA THR A 308 26.47 -2.95 77.28
C THR A 308 27.85 -3.26 77.82
#